data_AF-A0A6A5BZ51-F1
#
_entry.id   AF-A0A6A5BZ51-F1
#
_cell.length_a   1.000
_cell.length_b   1.000
_cell.length_c   1.000
_cell.angle_alpha   90.00
_cell.angle_beta   90.00
_cell.angle_gamma   90.00
#
_symmetry.space_group_name_H-M   'P 1'
#
loop_
_entity.id
_entity.type
_entity.pdbx_description
1 polymer ?
#
loop_
_entity_poly.entity_id
_entity_poly.type
_entity_poly.pdbx_seq_one_letter_code
_entity_poly.pdbx_strand_id
1 'polypeptide(L)'
;MDTAGIVEFDGYVIHGSENSTDRDVLYYLLDPKPFPSFQQCSEFCRTVKIAADDNEKSKSVNSSFRNGGDDDPHGRKAVENSSCVEENRNICLIKDGYIVQIYKGNEDETNNALLRTYPLHLKEQRFENPVKHSMERVCILKIVRSCRALLTWFTKHKQHRLTIKNSLRSCDFNEYLKTLKNVVDISDPEFFKLISNKDSIKSLAFQLGQTIALIRGIEIYTKNEISEMFPDLADMLMRREFTEKTFDILNKHKNELLSHLTCVKSFKIANSSWNIFFCDTNEPSFNDELLLCQQLNGIVIDMKVGVEFCIYFPFCSRSLLMNAGSSCSMFAFSHSLFTNEHSNSEQIYCWMCKDYMNNNFENHFDEFLTTHSLAKEDLLETIRKEIVKNKQYDLVFDISSGVRVIGQRQKLSHKIAID
;
A
#
# COMPACT_ATOMS: atom_id res chain seq x y z
N MET A 1 18.35 -12.69 -28.44
CA MET A 1 18.38 -12.60 -26.97
C MET A 1 19.01 -11.27 -26.66
N ASP A 2 18.18 -10.26 -26.37
CA ASP A 2 18.71 -8.95 -26.01
C ASP A 2 19.50 -9.06 -24.71
N THR A 3 20.69 -8.45 -24.69
CA THR A 3 21.50 -8.34 -23.48
C THR A 3 20.71 -7.53 -22.47
N ALA A 4 20.34 -8.14 -21.34
CA ALA A 4 19.66 -7.44 -20.26
C ALA A 4 20.45 -6.18 -19.88
N GLY A 5 19.86 -5.01 -20.15
CA GLY A 5 20.53 -3.73 -19.95
C GLY A 5 20.87 -3.57 -18.47
N ILE A 6 22.16 -3.37 -18.17
CA ILE A 6 22.65 -3.07 -16.83
C ILE A 6 21.96 -1.78 -16.37
N VAL A 7 21.27 -1.84 -15.23
CA VAL A 7 20.60 -0.67 -14.65
C VAL A 7 21.65 0.20 -13.94
N GLU A 8 21.81 1.45 -14.39
CA GLU A 8 22.76 2.41 -13.83
C GLU A 8 22.06 3.39 -12.86
N PHE A 9 22.23 3.12 -11.56
CA PHE A 9 21.68 3.92 -10.47
C PHE A 9 22.51 5.20 -10.21
N ASP A 10 21.85 6.26 -9.76
CA ASP A 10 22.51 7.52 -9.37
C ASP A 10 23.13 7.45 -7.97
N GLY A 11 22.67 6.51 -7.15
CA GLY A 11 23.25 6.18 -5.86
C GLY A 11 22.41 5.15 -5.10
N TYR A 12 22.74 4.99 -3.82
CA TYR A 12 21.95 4.21 -2.88
C TYR A 12 21.96 4.85 -1.50
N VAL A 13 20.94 4.55 -0.70
CA VAL A 13 20.82 4.98 0.70
C VAL A 13 20.37 3.83 1.58
N ILE A 14 20.82 3.85 2.83
CA ILE A 14 20.44 2.89 3.87
C ILE A 14 19.28 3.47 4.66
N HIS A 15 18.32 2.64 5.04
CA HIS A 15 17.19 3.07 5.87
C HIS A 15 16.74 1.94 6.82
N GLY A 16 15.66 2.17 7.57
CA GLY A 16 15.10 1.18 8.50
C GLY A 16 15.76 1.19 9.88
N SER A 17 15.57 0.11 10.64
CA SER A 17 16.02 0.02 12.04
C SER A 17 17.52 -0.28 12.14
N GLU A 18 18.25 0.49 12.96
CA GLU A 18 19.67 0.27 13.29
C GLU A 18 19.99 -1.14 13.84
N ASN A 19 19.00 -1.78 14.47
CA ASN A 19 19.11 -3.11 15.07
C ASN A 19 18.47 -4.21 14.19
N SER A 20 18.38 -3.99 12.88
CA SER A 20 17.96 -5.04 11.93
C SER A 20 19.06 -6.09 11.73
N THR A 21 18.67 -7.25 11.24
CA THR A 21 19.58 -8.37 10.88
C THR A 21 20.11 -8.28 9.46
N ASP A 22 19.35 -7.58 8.64
CA ASP A 22 19.45 -7.37 7.21
C ASP A 22 19.48 -5.87 6.98
N ARG A 23 20.28 -5.43 6.01
CA ARG A 23 20.49 -4.03 5.68
C ARG A 23 19.52 -3.63 4.58
N ASP A 24 18.51 -2.82 4.90
CA ASP A 24 17.59 -2.27 3.92
C ASP A 24 18.30 -1.18 3.09
N VAL A 25 18.52 -1.46 1.80
CA VAL A 25 19.21 -0.56 0.88
C VAL A 25 18.31 -0.21 -0.29
N LEU A 26 18.03 1.09 -0.42
CA LEU A 26 17.25 1.66 -1.49
C LEU A 26 18.18 2.28 -2.53
N TYR A 27 18.27 1.62 -3.69
CA TYR A 27 18.94 2.14 -4.87
C TYR A 27 17.99 3.10 -5.59
N TYR A 28 18.50 4.25 -6.04
CA TYR A 28 17.66 5.29 -6.63
C TYR A 28 18.12 5.71 -8.02
N LEU A 29 17.12 6.09 -8.82
CA LEU A 29 17.26 6.77 -10.09
C LEU A 29 16.69 8.19 -9.93
N LEU A 30 17.31 9.16 -10.60
CA LEU A 30 16.79 10.53 -10.67
C LEU A 30 16.06 10.76 -11.99
N ASP A 31 14.89 11.39 -11.93
CA ASP A 31 14.17 11.90 -13.11
C ASP A 31 15.10 12.82 -13.93
N PRO A 32 15.18 12.68 -15.27
CA PRO A 32 14.24 11.97 -16.15
C PRO A 32 14.65 10.53 -16.53
N LYS A 33 15.49 9.83 -15.75
CA LYS A 33 15.81 8.41 -16.07
C LYS A 33 14.53 7.55 -16.03
N PRO A 34 14.35 6.62 -16.99
CA PRO A 34 13.22 5.70 -16.96
C PRO A 34 13.36 4.71 -15.79
N PHE A 35 12.24 4.39 -15.12
CA PHE A 35 12.23 3.33 -14.12
C PHE A 35 12.44 1.96 -14.81
N PRO A 36 13.19 1.01 -14.22
CA PRO A 36 13.48 -0.25 -14.87
C PRO A 36 12.23 -1.13 -14.96
N SER A 37 12.20 -2.05 -15.92
CA SER A 37 11.11 -3.03 -16.03
C SER A 37 10.98 -3.86 -14.75
N PHE A 38 9.78 -4.44 -14.51
CA PHE A 38 9.55 -5.34 -13.39
C PHE A 38 10.56 -6.50 -13.37
N GLN A 39 10.93 -7.04 -14.53
CA GLN A 39 11.92 -8.12 -14.63
C GLN A 39 13.31 -7.67 -14.18
N GLN A 40 13.81 -6.53 -14.66
CA GLN A 40 15.10 -5.97 -14.24
C GLN A 40 15.11 -5.68 -12.74
N CYS A 41 14.04 -5.09 -12.21
CA CYS A 41 13.91 -4.83 -10.78
C CYS A 41 13.92 -6.12 -9.96
N SER A 42 13.18 -7.14 -10.42
CA SER A 42 13.13 -8.46 -9.78
C SER A 42 14.48 -9.16 -9.79
N GLU A 43 15.21 -9.09 -10.89
CA GLU A 43 16.54 -9.68 -11.04
C GLU A 43 17.57 -9.00 -10.14
N PHE A 44 17.62 -7.67 -10.13
CA PHE A 44 18.50 -6.89 -9.26
C PHE A 44 18.19 -7.07 -7.77
N CYS A 45 16.91 -7.16 -7.41
CA CYS A 45 16.45 -7.27 -6.02
C CYS A 45 16.39 -8.69 -5.48
N ARG A 46 16.89 -9.70 -6.22
CA ARG A 46 17.17 -11.03 -5.66
C ARG A 46 18.37 -10.93 -4.74
N THR A 47 18.24 -11.46 -3.52
CA THR A 47 19.25 -11.38 -2.47
C THR A 47 20.64 -11.73 -2.97
N VAL A 48 21.58 -10.78 -2.81
CA VAL A 48 23.00 -11.05 -2.93
C VAL A 48 23.56 -11.15 -1.51
N LYS A 49 24.18 -12.30 -1.19
CA LYS A 49 24.99 -12.43 0.01
C LYS A 49 26.31 -11.72 -0.24
N ILE A 50 26.51 -10.58 0.41
CA ILE A 50 27.74 -9.80 0.32
C ILE A 50 28.67 -10.29 1.42
N ALA A 51 29.81 -10.88 1.05
CA ALA A 51 30.87 -11.18 2.00
C ALA A 51 31.26 -9.89 2.74
N ALA A 52 31.38 -9.97 4.07
CA ALA A 52 31.79 -8.83 4.88
C ALA A 52 33.30 -8.71 4.81
N ASP A 53 33.79 -8.26 3.65
CA ASP A 53 35.20 -7.99 3.41
C ASP A 53 35.57 -6.58 3.88
N ASP A 54 36.79 -6.47 4.41
CA ASP A 54 37.28 -5.35 5.19
C ASP A 54 37.23 -3.98 4.50
N ASN A 55 37.18 -2.94 5.33
CA ASN A 55 37.43 -1.57 4.92
C ASN A 55 38.83 -1.43 4.30
N GLU A 56 38.97 -1.55 2.98
CA GLU A 56 39.75 -0.65 2.11
C GLU A 56 39.74 -1.06 0.62
N LYS A 57 39.70 -0.06 -0.29
CA LYS A 57 39.99 -0.14 -1.74
C LYS A 57 38.94 -0.77 -2.67
N SER A 58 37.75 -0.15 -2.76
CA SER A 58 36.92 -0.27 -3.98
C SER A 58 37.37 0.72 -5.07
N LYS A 59 38.32 0.32 -5.94
CA LYS A 59 38.42 0.89 -7.29
C LYS A 59 37.44 0.14 -8.21
N SER A 60 36.59 0.89 -8.91
CA SER A 60 35.82 0.50 -10.11
C SER A 60 35.70 -1.01 -10.42
N VAL A 61 34.60 -1.64 -9.99
CA VAL A 61 34.28 -3.02 -10.40
C VAL A 61 33.16 -3.01 -11.45
N ASN A 62 33.56 -3.14 -12.72
CA ASN A 62 32.66 -3.63 -13.76
C ASN A 62 32.43 -5.13 -13.52
N SER A 63 31.26 -5.52 -13.03
CA SER A 63 30.94 -6.93 -12.76
C SER A 63 30.56 -7.68 -14.05
N SER A 64 31.54 -8.05 -14.86
CA SER A 64 31.34 -8.96 -15.99
C SER A 64 31.20 -10.41 -15.50
N PHE A 65 29.99 -10.96 -15.55
CA PHE A 65 29.78 -12.40 -15.33
C PHE A 65 30.49 -13.23 -16.43
N ARG A 66 31.34 -14.16 -16.03
CA ARG A 66 31.84 -15.26 -16.88
C ARG A 66 31.53 -16.59 -16.23
N ASN A 67 30.90 -17.49 -16.98
CA ASN A 67 30.79 -18.89 -16.62
C ASN A 67 32.07 -19.63 -17.04
N GLY A 68 32.56 -20.51 -16.17
CA GLY A 68 33.68 -21.43 -16.41
C GLY A 68 33.75 -22.43 -15.25
N GLY A 69 33.94 -23.70 -15.54
CA GLY A 69 33.85 -24.79 -14.57
C GLY A 69 35.18 -25.49 -14.27
N ASP A 70 35.00 -26.64 -13.62
CA ASP A 70 35.92 -27.78 -13.43
C ASP A 70 37.00 -27.71 -12.33
N ASP A 71 36.80 -28.64 -11.38
CA ASP A 71 37.77 -29.48 -10.65
C ASP A 71 38.94 -28.87 -9.83
N ASP A 72 38.75 -28.85 -8.50
CA ASP A 72 39.84 -29.10 -7.53
C ASP A 72 39.34 -29.90 -6.31
N PRO A 73 39.78 -31.16 -6.13
CA PRO A 73 39.41 -32.00 -5.01
C PRO A 73 40.58 -32.24 -4.03
N HIS A 74 41.05 -31.25 -3.25
CA HIS A 74 41.58 -31.44 -1.88
C HIS A 74 41.98 -30.10 -1.21
N GLY A 75 41.33 -29.70 -0.10
CA GLY A 75 41.90 -28.64 0.76
C GLY A 75 40.98 -27.70 1.53
N ARG A 76 39.83 -28.13 2.05
CA ARG A 76 39.02 -27.27 2.96
C ARG A 76 39.68 -27.12 4.33
N LYS A 77 40.61 -26.18 4.47
CA LYS A 77 40.82 -25.50 5.76
C LYS A 77 39.61 -24.62 6.03
N ALA A 78 39.09 -24.64 7.26
CA ALA A 78 38.02 -23.75 7.68
C ALA A 78 38.54 -22.31 7.65
N VAL A 79 37.95 -21.48 6.79
CA VAL A 79 38.09 -20.03 6.84
C VAL A 79 37.10 -19.52 7.89
N GLU A 80 37.58 -18.66 8.79
CA GLU A 80 36.81 -18.16 9.93
C GLU A 80 35.65 -17.25 9.48
N ASN A 81 34.64 -17.11 10.35
CA ASN A 81 33.37 -16.49 10.01
C ASN A 81 33.49 -14.97 9.73
N SER A 82 33.69 -14.59 8.47
CA SER A 82 33.25 -13.26 8.00
C SER A 82 31.72 -13.20 8.12
N SER A 83 31.21 -12.28 8.94
CA SER A 83 29.77 -12.11 9.19
C SER A 83 29.09 -11.41 8.01
N CYS A 84 28.85 -12.16 6.92
CA CYS A 84 28.06 -11.73 5.76
C CYS A 84 26.71 -11.13 6.20
N VAL A 85 26.55 -9.82 6.04
CA VAL A 85 25.26 -9.13 6.26
C VAL A 85 24.43 -9.27 4.98
N GLU A 86 23.17 -9.66 5.14
CA GLU A 86 22.24 -9.77 4.00
C GLU A 86 21.75 -8.38 3.58
N GLU A 87 21.85 -8.03 2.30
CA GLU A 87 21.38 -6.76 1.76
C GLU A 87 19.97 -6.93 1.17
N ASN A 88 18.98 -6.32 1.82
CA ASN A 88 17.60 -6.29 1.34
C ASN A 88 17.43 -5.14 0.35
N ARG A 89 17.65 -5.43 -0.94
CA ARG A 89 17.61 -4.46 -2.03
C ARG A 89 16.20 -4.04 -2.43
N ASN A 90 16.04 -2.75 -2.69
CA ASN A 90 14.88 -2.16 -3.35
C ASN A 90 15.32 -1.07 -4.34
N ILE A 91 14.43 -0.68 -5.26
CA ILE A 91 14.68 0.36 -6.28
C ILE A 91 13.55 1.39 -6.26
N CYS A 92 13.89 2.68 -6.31
CA CYS A 92 12.95 3.79 -6.53
C CYS A 92 13.36 4.75 -7.67
N LEU A 93 12.37 5.46 -8.20
CA LEU A 93 12.55 6.71 -8.96
C LEU A 93 12.28 7.89 -8.03
N ILE A 94 13.17 8.87 -8.05
CA ILE A 94 13.04 10.12 -7.29
C ILE A 94 12.92 11.29 -8.25
N LYS A 95 11.95 12.16 -7.97
CA LYS A 95 11.69 13.39 -8.73
C LYS A 95 11.36 14.50 -7.73
N ASP A 96 11.98 15.67 -7.91
CA ASP A 96 11.73 16.87 -7.10
C ASP A 96 11.80 16.62 -5.56
N GLY A 97 12.68 15.70 -5.13
CA GLY A 97 12.87 15.34 -3.72
C GLY A 97 11.83 14.36 -3.14
N TYR A 98 10.99 13.74 -3.97
CA TYR A 98 9.99 12.74 -3.59
C TYR A 98 10.26 11.38 -4.27
N ILE A 99 9.95 10.27 -3.59
CA ILE A 99 9.79 8.98 -4.27
C ILE A 99 8.50 9.00 -5.09
N VAL A 100 8.61 8.80 -6.40
CA VAL A 100 7.47 8.86 -7.34
C VAL A 100 7.12 7.50 -7.96
N GLN A 101 8.00 6.50 -7.80
CA GLN A 101 7.76 5.11 -8.18
C GLN A 101 8.70 4.20 -7.38
N ILE A 102 8.24 3.00 -6.99
CA ILE A 102 9.05 2.02 -6.26
C ILE A 102 8.76 0.57 -6.68
N TYR A 103 9.75 -0.32 -6.57
CA TYR A 103 9.58 -1.74 -6.92
C TYR A 103 8.87 -2.56 -5.82
N LYS A 104 9.31 -2.43 -4.55
CA LYS A 104 8.67 -3.06 -3.38
C LYS A 104 8.14 -1.98 -2.44
N GLY A 105 6.96 -2.18 -1.85
CA GLY A 105 6.38 -1.27 -0.84
C GLY A 105 5.36 -0.29 -1.43
N ASN A 106 5.11 0.81 -0.70
CA ASN A 106 4.41 2.01 -1.18
C ASN A 106 5.40 3.17 -1.28
N GLU A 107 5.14 4.13 -2.17
CA GLU A 107 5.95 5.34 -2.32
C GLU A 107 5.89 6.22 -1.07
N ASP A 108 4.69 6.53 -0.55
CA ASP A 108 4.46 7.35 0.64
C ASP A 108 5.18 6.81 1.88
N GLU A 109 5.03 5.51 2.13
CA GLU A 109 5.65 4.81 3.25
C GLU A 109 7.17 4.83 3.14
N THR A 110 7.71 4.53 1.97
CA THR A 110 9.17 4.43 1.80
C THR A 110 9.83 5.80 1.81
N ASN A 111 9.18 6.80 1.24
CA ASN A 111 9.63 8.19 1.22
C ASN A 111 9.82 8.70 2.65
N ASN A 112 8.78 8.58 3.47
CA ASN A 112 8.82 9.07 4.84
C ASN A 112 9.70 8.17 5.73
N ALA A 113 9.72 6.85 5.52
CA ALA A 113 10.62 5.94 6.21
C ALA A 113 12.09 6.30 5.97
N LEU A 114 12.48 6.55 4.72
CA LEU A 114 13.83 6.99 4.39
C LEU A 114 14.15 8.32 5.06
N LEU A 115 13.29 9.33 4.91
CA LEU A 115 13.48 10.65 5.52
C LEU A 115 13.67 10.58 7.05
N ARG A 116 12.87 9.73 7.72
CA ARG A 116 12.88 9.55 9.18
C ARG A 116 14.06 8.72 9.68
N THR A 117 14.49 7.69 8.95
CA THR A 117 15.50 6.72 9.42
C THR A 117 16.89 6.91 8.83
N TYR A 118 17.07 7.68 7.74
CA TYR A 118 18.39 8.02 7.19
C TYR A 118 19.40 8.54 8.25
N PRO A 119 19.02 9.39 9.24
CA PRO A 119 19.93 9.87 10.28
C PRO A 119 20.50 8.77 11.20
N LEU A 120 19.84 7.60 11.29
CA LEU A 120 20.31 6.47 12.10
C LEU A 120 21.56 5.81 11.49
N HIS A 121 21.77 5.97 10.19
CA HIS A 121 22.80 5.26 9.42
C HIS A 121 23.96 6.16 8.96
N LEU A 122 24.07 7.40 9.47
CA LEU A 122 24.99 8.43 8.96
C LEU A 122 26.47 8.01 8.80
N LYS A 123 26.96 7.07 9.62
CA LYS A 123 28.33 6.54 9.54
C LYS A 123 28.56 5.63 8.31
N GLU A 124 27.49 5.08 7.76
CA GLU A 124 27.51 4.11 6.65
C GLU A 124 27.00 4.71 5.33
N GLN A 125 26.29 5.85 5.38
CA GLN A 125 25.82 6.54 4.17
C GLN A 125 27.02 7.03 3.34
N ARG A 126 26.96 6.77 2.03
CA ARG A 126 27.95 7.29 1.05
C ARG A 126 27.38 8.39 0.15
N PHE A 127 26.06 8.54 0.14
CA PHE A 127 25.33 9.51 -0.67
C PHE A 127 24.43 10.34 0.25
N GLU A 128 24.23 11.60 -0.09
CA GLU A 128 23.26 12.47 0.60
C GLU A 128 21.84 11.90 0.43
N ASN A 129 20.94 12.12 1.40
CA ASN A 129 19.54 11.70 1.27
C ASN A 129 18.88 12.39 0.05
N PRO A 130 18.46 11.65 -0.99
CA PRO A 130 17.83 12.23 -2.17
C PRO A 130 16.38 12.67 -1.90
N VAL A 131 15.72 12.15 -0.87
CA VAL A 131 14.38 12.58 -0.44
C VAL A 131 14.50 13.82 0.43
N LYS A 132 13.75 14.87 0.10
CA LYS A 132 13.79 16.20 0.74
C LYS A 132 12.50 16.57 1.47
N HIS A 133 11.41 15.85 1.19
CA HIS A 133 10.06 16.23 1.63
C HIS A 133 9.29 15.00 2.12
N SER A 134 8.38 15.18 3.07
CA SER A 134 7.41 14.15 3.47
C SER A 134 6.21 14.11 2.52
N MET A 135 5.66 12.93 2.30
CA MET A 135 4.42 12.68 1.57
C MET A 135 3.26 12.49 2.55
N GLU A 136 2.04 12.84 2.14
CA GLU A 136 0.84 12.42 2.88
C GLU A 136 0.68 10.89 2.75
N ARG A 137 0.37 10.22 3.86
CA ARG A 137 0.20 8.77 3.91
C ARG A 137 -1.18 8.34 3.46
N VAL A 138 -1.28 7.31 2.64
CA VAL A 138 -2.58 6.72 2.27
C VAL A 138 -2.94 5.61 3.28
N CYS A 139 -3.60 6.00 4.38
CA CYS A 139 -3.83 5.12 5.53
C CYS A 139 -4.61 3.85 5.16
N ILE A 140 -5.70 3.96 4.41
CA ILE A 140 -6.49 2.79 3.97
C ILE A 140 -5.74 1.87 3.01
N LEU A 141 -4.79 2.38 2.20
CA LEU A 141 -3.95 1.53 1.36
C LEU A 141 -3.02 0.66 2.22
N LYS A 142 -2.41 1.23 3.27
CA LYS A 142 -1.63 0.47 4.25
C LYS A 142 -2.48 -0.59 4.96
N ILE A 143 -3.71 -0.25 5.34
CA ILE A 143 -4.65 -1.18 5.98
C ILE A 143 -5.00 -2.34 5.03
N VAL A 144 -5.40 -2.05 3.78
CA VAL A 144 -5.71 -3.06 2.75
C VAL A 144 -4.53 -4.03 2.56
N ARG A 145 -3.31 -3.51 2.40
CA ARG A 145 -2.09 -4.32 2.24
C ARG A 145 -1.76 -5.13 3.50
N SER A 146 -2.04 -4.60 4.69
CA SER A 146 -1.81 -5.30 5.96
C SER A 146 -2.83 -6.40 6.22
N CYS A 147 -4.12 -6.17 5.98
CA CYS A 147 -5.16 -7.20 5.97
C CYS A 147 -4.84 -8.33 4.97
N ARG A 148 -4.31 -7.98 3.79
CA ARG A 148 -3.84 -8.94 2.80
C ARG A 148 -2.65 -9.76 3.28
N ALA A 149 -1.65 -9.12 3.88
CA ALA A 149 -0.47 -9.80 4.45
C ALA A 149 -0.87 -10.78 5.56
N LEU A 150 -1.74 -10.35 6.48
CA LEU A 150 -2.35 -11.17 7.52
C LEU A 150 -2.98 -12.45 6.94
N LEU A 151 -3.89 -12.32 5.98
CA LEU A 151 -4.53 -13.45 5.31
C LEU A 151 -3.52 -14.35 4.58
N THR A 152 -2.48 -13.78 3.98
CA THR A 152 -1.48 -14.50 3.18
C THR A 152 -0.71 -15.52 4.03
N TRP A 153 -0.30 -15.16 5.24
CA TRP A 153 0.40 -16.08 6.17
C TRP A 153 -0.41 -17.34 6.47
N PHE A 154 -1.74 -17.22 6.58
CA PHE A 154 -2.63 -18.33 6.96
C PHE A 154 -3.18 -19.11 5.77
N THR A 155 -2.77 -18.83 4.52
CA THR A 155 -3.17 -19.58 3.31
C THR A 155 -2.79 -21.07 3.33
N LYS A 156 -1.94 -21.50 4.26
CA LYS A 156 -1.55 -22.90 4.49
C LYS A 156 -2.48 -23.65 5.48
N HIS A 157 -3.43 -22.98 6.15
CA HIS A 157 -4.31 -23.60 7.14
C HIS A 157 -5.20 -24.69 6.53
N LYS A 158 -5.09 -25.94 7.00
CA LYS A 158 -5.70 -27.11 6.34
C LYS A 158 -7.21 -26.96 6.12
N GLN A 159 -7.94 -26.53 7.16
CA GLN A 159 -9.40 -26.46 7.13
C GLN A 159 -9.94 -25.18 6.45
N HIS A 160 -9.16 -24.09 6.43
CA HIS A 160 -9.65 -22.77 5.99
C HIS A 160 -8.94 -22.20 4.75
N ARG A 161 -7.96 -22.94 4.19
CA ARG A 161 -7.19 -22.55 2.99
C ARG A 161 -8.07 -22.13 1.81
N LEU A 162 -9.19 -22.80 1.57
CA LEU A 162 -10.09 -22.43 0.46
C LEU A 162 -10.75 -21.07 0.73
N THR A 163 -11.34 -20.89 1.92
CA THR A 163 -11.97 -19.62 2.35
C THR A 163 -10.98 -18.46 2.28
N ILE A 164 -9.79 -18.62 2.87
CA ILE A 164 -8.74 -17.60 2.90
C ILE A 164 -8.25 -17.25 1.49
N LYS A 165 -8.05 -18.25 0.61
CA LYS A 165 -7.67 -17.99 -0.79
C LYS A 165 -8.79 -17.34 -1.60
N ASN A 166 -10.05 -17.68 -1.35
CA ASN A 166 -11.18 -17.10 -2.05
C ASN A 166 -11.38 -15.63 -1.64
N SER A 167 -11.22 -15.31 -0.35
CA SER A 167 -11.14 -13.94 0.14
C SER A 167 -10.00 -13.16 -0.54
N LEU A 168 -8.75 -13.66 -0.50
CA LEU A 168 -7.60 -13.01 -1.17
C LEU A 168 -7.77 -12.79 -2.68
N ARG A 169 -8.62 -13.58 -3.35
CA ARG A 169 -8.94 -13.49 -4.79
C ARG A 169 -10.17 -12.65 -5.09
N SER A 170 -11.07 -12.45 -4.14
CA SER A 170 -12.31 -11.71 -4.37
C SER A 170 -12.05 -10.25 -4.76
N CYS A 171 -10.90 -9.70 -4.35
CA CYS A 171 -10.58 -8.28 -4.45
C CYS A 171 -11.70 -7.43 -3.80
N ASP A 172 -12.26 -7.93 -2.70
CA ASP A 172 -13.34 -7.31 -1.92
C ASP A 172 -12.85 -7.13 -0.48
N PHE A 173 -12.78 -5.89 -0.01
CA PHE A 173 -12.32 -5.60 1.35
C PHE A 173 -13.25 -6.17 2.43
N ASN A 174 -14.56 -6.27 2.17
CA ASN A 174 -15.50 -6.82 3.14
C ASN A 174 -15.24 -8.32 3.37
N GLU A 175 -14.90 -9.06 2.31
CA GLU A 175 -14.48 -10.47 2.44
C GLU A 175 -13.11 -10.61 3.13
N TYR A 176 -12.23 -9.60 3.09
CA TYR A 176 -10.99 -9.60 3.88
C TYR A 176 -11.34 -9.47 5.37
N LEU A 177 -12.11 -8.45 5.75
CA LEU A 177 -12.54 -8.21 7.13
C LEU A 177 -13.30 -9.40 7.72
N LYS A 178 -14.30 -9.91 6.99
CA LYS A 178 -15.10 -11.08 7.36
C LYS A 178 -14.24 -12.32 7.62
N THR A 179 -13.22 -12.55 6.79
CA THR A 179 -12.31 -13.70 6.97
C THR A 179 -11.38 -13.48 8.17
N LEU A 180 -10.81 -12.28 8.35
CA LEU A 180 -9.97 -11.96 9.50
C LEU A 180 -10.70 -11.99 10.84
N LYS A 181 -11.99 -11.64 10.84
CA LYS A 181 -12.85 -11.61 12.03
C LYS A 181 -13.38 -13.00 12.40
N ASN A 182 -13.89 -13.76 11.42
CA ASN A 182 -14.68 -14.96 11.67
C ASN A 182 -13.95 -16.29 11.39
N VAL A 183 -12.75 -16.24 10.79
CA VAL A 183 -12.01 -17.45 10.36
C VAL A 183 -10.58 -17.46 10.91
N VAL A 184 -9.89 -16.32 10.93
CA VAL A 184 -8.50 -16.23 11.42
C VAL A 184 -8.49 -15.94 12.92
N ASP A 185 -8.22 -16.96 13.73
CA ASP A 185 -7.86 -16.80 15.14
C ASP A 185 -6.36 -17.06 15.29
N ILE A 186 -5.57 -16.04 15.65
CA ILE A 186 -4.11 -16.18 15.74
C ILE A 186 -3.70 -16.97 16.99
N SER A 187 -4.53 -16.95 18.05
CA SER A 187 -4.30 -17.72 19.28
C SER A 187 -4.59 -19.23 19.12
N ASP A 188 -5.26 -19.65 18.05
CA ASP A 188 -5.52 -21.07 17.78
C ASP A 188 -4.22 -21.84 17.42
N PRO A 189 -3.97 -23.03 18.01
CA PRO A 189 -2.78 -23.83 17.74
C PRO A 189 -2.55 -24.23 16.28
N GLU A 190 -3.58 -24.46 15.46
CA GLU A 190 -3.42 -24.78 14.05
C GLU A 190 -3.08 -23.54 13.20
N PHE A 191 -3.46 -22.35 13.67
CA PHE A 191 -3.05 -21.08 13.05
C PHE A 191 -1.61 -20.69 13.42
N PHE A 192 -1.24 -20.70 14.71
CA PHE A 192 0.09 -20.21 15.10
C PHE A 192 1.24 -21.09 14.58
N LYS A 193 1.00 -22.41 14.40
CA LYS A 193 1.96 -23.34 13.77
C LYS A 193 2.38 -22.91 12.36
N LEU A 194 1.59 -22.09 11.66
CA LEU A 194 1.90 -21.59 10.32
C LEU A 194 2.88 -20.40 10.31
N ILE A 195 3.00 -19.71 11.43
CA ILE A 195 3.80 -18.48 11.61
C ILE A 195 4.89 -18.64 12.68
N SER A 196 5.13 -19.85 13.18
CA SER A 196 6.00 -20.16 14.33
C SER A 196 7.50 -19.88 14.17
N ASN A 197 7.95 -19.26 13.06
CA ASN A 197 9.33 -18.79 12.92
C ASN A 197 9.44 -17.32 13.36
N LYS A 198 10.58 -16.96 13.97
CA LYS A 198 10.82 -15.64 14.56
C LYS A 198 10.63 -14.48 13.58
N ASP A 199 10.95 -14.65 12.30
CA ASP A 199 10.80 -13.61 11.29
C ASP A 199 9.35 -13.36 10.88
N SER A 200 8.52 -14.42 10.82
CA SER A 200 7.08 -14.30 10.59
C SER A 200 6.39 -13.62 11.78
N ILE A 201 6.72 -14.01 13.01
CA ILE A 201 6.23 -13.37 14.24
C ILE A 201 6.62 -11.89 14.28
N LYS A 202 7.91 -11.56 14.07
CA LYS A 202 8.41 -10.18 13.97
C LYS A 202 7.65 -9.37 12.93
N SER A 203 7.49 -9.91 11.72
CA SER A 203 6.86 -9.20 10.61
C SER A 203 5.36 -8.97 10.84
N LEU A 204 4.68 -9.93 11.46
CA LEU A 204 3.30 -9.83 11.89
C LEU A 204 3.10 -8.76 12.98
N ALA A 205 3.94 -8.79 14.03
CA ALA A 205 3.93 -7.76 15.08
C ALA A 205 4.21 -6.36 14.52
N PHE A 206 5.19 -6.23 13.62
CA PHE A 206 5.56 -4.96 13.00
C PHE A 206 4.41 -4.40 12.15
N GLN A 207 3.80 -5.21 11.28
CA GLN A 207 2.68 -4.75 10.43
C GLN A 207 1.46 -4.36 11.26
N LEU A 208 1.12 -5.10 12.33
CA LEU A 208 0.02 -4.76 13.22
C LEU A 208 0.27 -3.43 13.94
N GLY A 209 1.39 -3.30 14.66
CA GLY A 209 1.72 -2.09 15.41
C GLY A 209 1.83 -0.84 14.52
N GLN A 210 2.52 -0.95 13.39
CA GLN A 210 2.66 0.16 12.44
C GLN A 210 1.31 0.59 11.84
N THR A 211 0.41 -0.36 11.53
CA THR A 211 -0.91 -0.03 10.95
C THR A 211 -1.83 0.62 11.97
N ILE A 212 -1.84 0.12 13.22
CA ILE A 212 -2.65 0.69 14.31
C ILE A 212 -2.15 2.10 14.67
N ALA A 213 -0.83 2.33 14.66
CA ALA A 213 -0.26 3.67 14.83
C ALA A 213 -0.68 4.62 13.70
N LEU A 214 -0.61 4.18 12.43
CA LEU A 214 -0.99 5.00 11.29
C LEU A 214 -2.49 5.36 11.28
N ILE A 215 -3.37 4.47 11.74
CA ILE A 215 -4.79 4.78 11.95
C ILE A 215 -4.98 5.98 12.90
N ARG A 216 -4.11 6.09 13.91
CA ARG A 216 -4.05 7.21 14.89
C ARG A 216 -3.26 8.42 14.40
N GLY A 217 -2.86 8.46 13.13
CA GLY A 217 -2.03 9.53 12.55
C GLY A 217 -0.56 9.53 13.00
N ILE A 218 -0.09 8.45 13.62
CA ILE A 218 1.28 8.35 14.15
C ILE A 218 2.12 7.48 13.22
N GLU A 219 3.16 8.07 12.64
CA GLU A 219 4.07 7.40 11.73
C GLU A 219 5.27 6.79 12.48
N ILE A 220 5.45 5.47 12.38
CA ILE A 220 6.56 4.72 12.99
C ILE A 220 7.18 3.76 11.97
N TYR A 221 8.51 3.62 12.00
CA TYR A 221 9.27 2.84 11.01
C TYR A 221 10.36 1.97 11.62
N THR A 222 10.61 2.11 12.91
CA THR A 222 11.59 1.30 13.63
C THR A 222 10.94 0.34 14.62
N LYS A 223 11.62 -0.77 14.89
CA LYS A 223 11.20 -1.71 15.94
C LYS A 223 11.15 -1.06 17.32
N ASN A 224 12.01 -0.07 17.57
CA ASN A 224 12.07 0.65 18.84
C ASN A 224 10.81 1.52 19.02
N GLU A 225 10.45 2.35 18.03
CA GLU A 225 9.22 3.15 18.05
C GLU A 225 7.95 2.29 18.26
N ILE A 226 7.84 1.12 17.59
CA ILE A 226 6.72 0.19 17.83
C ILE A 226 6.77 -0.40 19.24
N SER A 227 7.96 -0.74 19.77
CA SER A 227 8.10 -1.29 21.12
C SER A 227 7.79 -0.27 22.22
N GLU A 228 8.07 1.00 21.98
CA GLU A 228 7.73 2.11 22.88
C GLU A 228 6.21 2.35 22.90
N MET A 229 5.57 2.35 21.74
CA MET A 229 4.12 2.56 21.61
C MET A 229 3.29 1.33 22.02
N PHE A 230 3.80 0.12 21.80
CA PHE A 230 3.15 -1.15 22.09
C PHE A 230 4.11 -2.11 22.82
N PRO A 231 4.34 -1.93 24.14
CA PRO A 231 5.34 -2.70 24.88
C PRO A 231 5.12 -4.22 24.88
N ASP A 232 3.89 -4.70 24.68
CA ASP A 232 3.59 -6.13 24.57
C ASP A 232 4.03 -6.74 23.22
N LEU A 233 4.35 -5.94 22.21
CA LEU A 233 4.96 -6.37 20.94
C LEU A 233 6.49 -6.46 21.00
N ALA A 234 7.15 -5.90 22.03
CA ALA A 234 8.60 -5.72 22.06
C ALA A 234 9.38 -7.05 21.93
N ASP A 235 8.97 -8.11 22.61
CA ASP A 235 9.66 -9.40 22.58
C ASP A 235 9.63 -10.05 21.18
N MET A 236 8.52 -9.87 20.45
CA MET A 236 8.33 -10.36 19.09
C MET A 236 9.21 -9.59 18.09
N LEU A 237 9.22 -8.27 18.19
CA LEU A 237 10.03 -7.38 17.35
C LEU A 237 11.53 -7.66 17.54
N MET A 238 11.94 -7.95 18.78
CA MET A 238 13.32 -8.29 19.13
C MET A 238 13.66 -9.79 18.94
N ARG A 239 12.76 -10.60 18.39
CA ARG A 239 12.96 -12.05 18.13
C ARG A 239 13.39 -12.85 19.38
N ARG A 240 12.92 -12.45 20.56
CA ARG A 240 13.12 -13.18 21.83
C ARG A 240 12.33 -14.50 21.80
N GLU A 241 12.49 -15.33 22.83
CA GLU A 241 11.69 -16.55 22.95
C GLU A 241 10.21 -16.22 23.12
N PHE A 242 9.37 -16.98 22.42
CA PHE A 242 7.92 -16.78 22.37
C PHE A 242 7.20 -17.98 23.01
N THR A 243 6.06 -17.69 23.62
CA THR A 243 5.18 -18.66 24.28
C THR A 243 3.79 -18.60 23.65
N GLU A 244 2.84 -19.44 24.05
CA GLU A 244 1.46 -19.38 23.55
C GLU A 244 0.84 -17.99 23.75
N LYS A 245 1.15 -17.33 24.88
CA LYS A 245 0.78 -15.94 25.20
C LYS A 245 1.21 -14.92 24.13
N THR A 246 2.27 -15.20 23.37
CA THR A 246 2.72 -14.35 22.25
C THR A 246 1.64 -14.27 21.17
N PHE A 247 0.94 -15.37 20.91
CA PHE A 247 -0.13 -15.43 19.91
C PHE A 247 -1.43 -14.80 20.40
N ASP A 248 -1.71 -14.86 21.71
CA ASP A 248 -2.80 -14.08 22.33
C ASP A 248 -2.59 -12.56 22.13
N ILE A 249 -1.36 -12.07 22.31
CA ILE A 249 -1.02 -10.65 22.10
C ILE A 249 -1.19 -10.28 20.61
N LEU A 250 -0.75 -11.13 19.69
CA LEU A 250 -0.96 -10.90 18.26
C LEU A 250 -2.44 -10.91 17.88
N ASN A 251 -3.24 -11.81 18.46
CA ASN A 251 -4.68 -11.87 18.21
C ASN A 251 -5.41 -10.66 18.82
N LYS A 252 -4.99 -10.19 20.01
CA LYS A 252 -5.43 -8.92 20.61
C LYS A 252 -5.20 -7.76 19.63
N HIS A 253 -3.97 -7.58 19.13
CA HIS A 253 -3.66 -6.50 18.17
C HIS A 253 -4.39 -6.65 16.83
N LYS A 254 -4.60 -7.88 16.33
CA LYS A 254 -5.47 -8.14 15.18
C LYS A 254 -6.92 -7.71 15.45
N ASN A 255 -7.45 -7.98 16.64
CA ASN A 255 -8.80 -7.59 17.04
C ASN A 255 -8.91 -6.06 17.28
N GLU A 256 -7.87 -5.42 17.80
CA GLU A 256 -7.76 -3.96 17.93
C GLU A 256 -7.80 -3.28 16.55
N LEU A 257 -7.02 -3.78 15.58
CA LEU A 257 -7.11 -3.37 14.18
C LEU A 257 -8.54 -3.54 13.64
N LEU A 258 -9.17 -4.70 13.81
CA LEU A 258 -10.54 -4.94 13.34
C LEU A 258 -11.59 -4.05 14.01
N SER A 259 -11.37 -3.60 15.26
CA SER A 259 -12.29 -2.69 15.96
C SER A 259 -12.29 -1.28 15.36
N HIS A 260 -11.11 -0.75 15.02
CA HIS A 260 -10.99 0.51 14.27
C HIS A 260 -11.63 0.44 12.87
N LEU A 261 -11.77 -0.76 12.31
CA LEU A 261 -12.32 -0.97 10.97
C LEU A 261 -13.84 -1.16 10.93
N THR A 262 -14.57 -1.12 12.05
CA THR A 262 -16.04 -1.30 12.01
C THR A 262 -16.79 -0.09 11.43
N CYS A 263 -16.25 1.12 11.56
CA CYS A 263 -16.77 2.32 10.89
C CYS A 263 -16.44 2.35 9.38
N VAL A 264 -15.56 1.49 8.87
CA VAL A 264 -15.15 1.49 7.46
C VAL A 264 -16.15 0.70 6.63
N LYS A 265 -16.79 1.36 5.65
CA LYS A 265 -17.58 0.69 4.62
C LYS A 265 -16.79 0.66 3.32
N SER A 266 -16.84 -0.48 2.62
CA SER A 266 -16.27 -0.64 1.28
C SER A 266 -17.34 -1.04 0.30
N PHE A 267 -17.43 -0.35 -0.83
CA PHE A 267 -18.23 -0.74 -1.98
C PHE A 267 -17.32 -1.24 -3.10
N LYS A 268 -17.33 -2.55 -3.36
CA LYS A 268 -16.61 -3.13 -4.48
C LYS A 268 -17.37 -2.90 -5.79
N ILE A 269 -16.68 -2.32 -6.78
CA ILE A 269 -17.23 -2.12 -8.13
C ILE A 269 -17.30 -3.44 -8.89
N ALA A 270 -18.49 -3.75 -9.42
CA ALA A 270 -18.75 -4.98 -10.17
C ALA A 270 -17.80 -5.15 -11.36
N ASN A 271 -17.40 -6.39 -11.64
CA ASN A 271 -16.46 -6.76 -12.71
C ASN A 271 -15.07 -6.09 -12.64
N SER A 272 -14.69 -5.53 -11.49
CA SER A 272 -13.39 -4.93 -11.25
C SER A 272 -12.73 -5.44 -9.95
N SER A 273 -11.51 -4.97 -9.69
CA SER A 273 -10.81 -5.08 -8.41
C SER A 273 -10.94 -3.83 -7.54
N TRP A 274 -11.72 -2.83 -7.96
CA TRP A 274 -11.78 -1.52 -7.31
C TRP A 274 -12.75 -1.51 -6.13
N ASN A 275 -12.32 -0.89 -5.04
CA ASN A 275 -13.10 -0.70 -3.83
C ASN A 275 -13.16 0.81 -3.53
N ILE A 276 -14.36 1.34 -3.34
CA ILE A 276 -14.58 2.72 -2.88
C ILE A 276 -14.84 2.68 -1.38
N PHE A 277 -14.09 3.46 -0.60
CA PHE A 277 -14.14 3.41 0.86
C PHE A 277 -14.74 4.68 1.46
N PHE A 278 -15.60 4.48 2.45
CA PHE A 278 -16.31 5.52 3.17
C PHE A 278 -16.26 5.27 4.68
N CYS A 279 -16.47 6.33 5.46
CA CYS A 279 -16.66 6.22 6.90
C CYS A 279 -18.16 6.31 7.24
N ASP A 280 -18.65 5.33 8.00
CA ASP A 280 -19.95 5.41 8.65
C ASP A 280 -19.82 6.21 9.93
N THR A 281 -20.44 7.39 9.96
CA THR A 281 -20.36 8.29 11.12
C THR A 281 -21.30 7.89 12.26
N ASN A 282 -22.24 6.95 12.01
CA ASN A 282 -23.17 6.44 13.02
C ASN A 282 -22.61 5.22 13.77
N GLU A 283 -21.55 4.58 13.26
CA GLU A 283 -20.88 3.47 13.94
C GLU A 283 -20.19 3.97 15.22
N PRO A 284 -20.39 3.34 16.40
CA PRO A 284 -19.80 3.81 17.67
C PRO A 284 -18.26 3.86 17.74
N SER A 285 -17.58 3.29 16.76
CA SER A 285 -16.12 3.35 16.60
C SER A 285 -15.63 4.52 15.73
N PHE A 286 -16.55 5.29 15.14
CA PHE A 286 -16.21 6.50 14.41
C PHE A 286 -15.53 7.51 15.35
N ASN A 287 -14.38 8.01 14.93
CA ASN A 287 -13.66 9.08 15.61
C ASN A 287 -12.94 9.93 14.57
N ASP A 288 -13.34 11.19 14.42
CA ASP A 288 -12.81 12.12 13.43
C ASP A 288 -11.40 12.66 13.77
N GLU A 289 -10.83 12.29 14.92
CA GLU A 289 -9.41 12.45 15.26
C GLU A 289 -8.52 11.39 14.58
N LEU A 290 -9.08 10.23 14.18
CA LEU A 290 -8.32 9.19 13.49
C LEU A 290 -8.04 9.60 12.04
N LEU A 291 -6.77 9.51 11.62
CA LEU A 291 -6.34 9.76 10.24
C LEU A 291 -7.11 8.88 9.24
N LEU A 292 -7.45 7.66 9.65
CA LEU A 292 -8.31 6.76 8.87
C LEU A 292 -9.65 7.42 8.52
N CYS A 293 -10.40 7.87 9.52
CA CYS A 293 -11.73 8.46 9.32
C CYS A 293 -11.65 9.76 8.49
N GLN A 294 -10.58 10.54 8.64
CA GLN A 294 -10.34 11.78 7.87
C GLN A 294 -10.14 11.52 6.36
N GLN A 295 -9.59 10.37 5.97
CA GLN A 295 -9.30 10.02 4.58
C GLN A 295 -10.42 9.22 3.88
N LEU A 296 -11.40 8.71 4.63
CA LEU A 296 -12.48 7.85 4.14
C LEU A 296 -13.66 8.63 3.53
N ASN A 297 -13.35 9.49 2.57
CA ASN A 297 -14.30 10.34 1.87
C ASN A 297 -14.40 9.95 0.37
N GLY A 298 -14.72 8.69 0.09
CA GLY A 298 -14.85 8.17 -1.28
C GLY A 298 -13.52 7.87 -1.97
N ILE A 299 -12.47 7.58 -1.20
CA ILE A 299 -11.17 7.13 -1.72
C ILE A 299 -11.32 5.80 -2.47
N VAL A 300 -10.62 5.65 -3.61
CA VAL A 300 -10.70 4.45 -4.45
C VAL A 300 -9.35 3.74 -4.49
N ILE A 301 -9.32 2.49 -4.03
CA ILE A 301 -8.15 1.60 -4.10
C ILE A 301 -8.40 0.50 -5.13
N ASP A 302 -7.44 0.28 -6.04
CA ASP A 302 -7.38 -0.94 -6.82
C ASP A 302 -6.85 -2.06 -5.92
N MET A 303 -7.66 -3.08 -5.65
CA MET A 303 -7.25 -4.25 -4.86
C MET A 303 -6.78 -5.42 -5.74
N LYS A 304 -6.29 -5.14 -6.96
CA LYS A 304 -5.71 -6.14 -7.86
C LYS A 304 -4.55 -6.86 -7.16
N VAL A 305 -4.63 -8.19 -7.16
CA VAL A 305 -3.69 -9.11 -6.50
C VAL A 305 -2.22 -8.74 -6.76
N GLY A 306 -1.53 -8.28 -5.72
CA GLY A 306 -0.09 -7.96 -5.76
C GLY A 306 0.24 -6.62 -6.41
N VAL A 307 -0.78 -5.82 -6.70
CA VAL A 307 -0.68 -4.50 -7.35
C VAL A 307 -1.66 -3.54 -6.65
N GLU A 308 -1.72 -3.59 -5.32
CA GLU A 308 -2.65 -2.73 -4.57
C GLU A 308 -2.19 -1.27 -4.62
N PHE A 309 -2.96 -0.36 -5.23
CA PHE A 309 -2.60 1.07 -5.38
C PHE A 309 -3.81 2.01 -5.23
N CYS A 310 -3.55 3.26 -4.84
CA CYS A 310 -4.57 4.30 -4.73
C CYS A 310 -4.86 4.90 -6.13
N ILE A 311 -6.09 4.75 -6.62
CA ILE A 311 -6.53 5.29 -7.92
C ILE A 311 -6.92 6.76 -7.77
N TYR A 312 -7.68 7.06 -6.71
CA TYR A 312 -8.22 8.39 -6.44
C TYR A 312 -8.17 8.66 -4.94
N PHE A 313 -7.55 9.78 -4.57
CA PHE A 313 -7.49 10.30 -3.21
C PHE A 313 -8.27 11.63 -3.14
N PRO A 314 -9.36 11.72 -2.35
CA PRO A 314 -10.21 12.89 -2.29
C PRO A 314 -9.49 14.04 -1.60
N PHE A 315 -9.10 15.08 -2.35
CA PHE A 315 -8.51 16.29 -1.78
C PHE A 315 -9.59 17.19 -1.17
N CYS A 316 -10.13 16.78 -0.02
CA CYS A 316 -11.08 17.55 0.77
C CYS A 316 -10.40 18.09 2.02
N SER A 317 -10.02 19.38 2.01
CA SER A 317 -9.62 20.04 3.25
C SER A 317 -10.79 20.03 4.25
N ARG A 318 -10.52 19.75 5.53
CA ARG A 318 -11.55 19.68 6.59
C ARG A 318 -12.40 20.96 6.67
N SER A 319 -11.84 22.12 6.31
CA SER A 319 -12.56 23.39 6.25
C SER A 319 -13.57 23.48 5.10
N LEU A 320 -13.41 22.74 4.00
CA LEU A 320 -14.43 22.64 2.95
C LEU A 320 -15.60 21.78 3.42
N LEU A 321 -15.33 20.62 4.03
CA LEU A 321 -16.36 19.73 4.55
C LEU A 321 -17.19 20.40 5.67
N MET A 322 -16.52 21.04 6.64
CA MET A 322 -17.20 21.72 7.76
C MET A 322 -18.05 22.93 7.32
N ASN A 323 -17.69 23.61 6.23
CA ASN A 323 -18.43 24.77 5.71
C ASN A 323 -19.51 24.40 4.67
N ALA A 324 -19.51 23.20 4.12
CA ALA A 324 -20.45 22.76 3.08
C ALA A 324 -21.86 22.41 3.61
N GLY A 325 -22.07 22.48 4.93
CA GLY A 325 -23.28 21.98 5.57
C GLY A 325 -23.46 20.47 5.39
N SER A 326 -24.67 19.97 5.64
CA SER A 326 -25.03 18.55 5.49
C SER A 326 -25.11 18.07 4.03
N SER A 327 -24.62 18.84 3.07
CA SER A 327 -24.85 18.68 1.62
C SER A 327 -23.56 18.71 0.79
N CYS A 328 -22.43 18.28 1.35
CA CYS A 328 -21.19 18.15 0.60
C CYS A 328 -21.30 16.97 -0.40
N SER A 329 -21.82 17.28 -1.59
CA SER A 329 -22.07 16.29 -2.65
C SER A 329 -20.75 15.68 -3.15
N MET A 330 -20.47 14.44 -2.76
CA MET A 330 -19.53 13.60 -3.50
C MET A 330 -20.22 13.09 -4.76
N PHE A 331 -19.55 13.25 -5.90
CA PHE A 331 -20.04 12.78 -7.20
C PHE A 331 -19.19 11.59 -7.67
N ALA A 332 -19.79 10.40 -7.72
CA ALA A 332 -19.26 9.29 -8.51
C ALA A 332 -20.23 9.02 -9.67
N PHE A 333 -19.74 8.95 -10.90
CA PHE A 333 -20.60 8.83 -12.08
C PHE A 333 -20.68 7.37 -12.54
N SER A 334 -21.60 7.08 -13.44
CA SER A 334 -21.85 5.75 -14.02
C SER A 334 -22.60 5.91 -15.35
N HIS A 335 -22.69 4.89 -16.22
CA HIS A 335 -22.89 5.10 -17.68
C HIS A 335 -23.68 4.04 -18.49
N SER A 336 -23.88 2.81 -17.97
CA SER A 336 -24.63 1.71 -18.63
C SER A 336 -24.63 1.68 -20.18
N LEU A 337 -23.59 1.13 -20.81
CA LEU A 337 -23.66 0.70 -22.21
C LEU A 337 -24.45 -0.62 -22.34
N PHE A 338 -25.75 -0.58 -22.06
CA PHE A 338 -26.68 -1.65 -22.44
C PHE A 338 -27.23 -1.41 -23.83
N THR A 339 -26.66 -2.10 -24.81
CA THR A 339 -27.19 -2.16 -26.18
C THR A 339 -28.45 -3.03 -26.25
N ASN A 340 -29.58 -2.48 -25.79
CA ASN A 340 -30.87 -2.86 -26.37
C ASN A 340 -31.03 -2.04 -27.66
N GLU A 341 -31.26 -2.71 -28.79
CA GLU A 341 -31.09 -2.19 -30.16
C GLU A 341 -32.04 -1.03 -30.56
N HIS A 342 -32.84 -0.50 -29.63
CA HIS A 342 -33.94 0.45 -29.89
C HIS A 342 -33.89 1.75 -29.07
N SER A 343 -32.81 2.05 -28.33
CA SER A 343 -32.65 3.35 -27.66
C SER A 343 -31.18 3.82 -27.56
N ASN A 344 -30.80 4.77 -28.41
CA ASN A 344 -29.46 5.42 -28.41
C ASN A 344 -29.28 6.49 -27.30
N SER A 345 -29.95 6.36 -26.16
CA SER A 345 -29.84 7.34 -25.07
C SER A 345 -28.69 6.99 -24.11
N GLU A 346 -27.63 7.81 -24.10
CA GLU A 346 -26.56 7.72 -23.09
C GLU A 346 -27.15 7.90 -21.67
N GLN A 347 -27.18 6.85 -20.85
CA GLN A 347 -27.60 6.97 -19.45
C GLN A 347 -26.42 7.18 -18.52
N ILE A 348 -26.07 8.44 -18.30
CA ILE A 348 -25.17 8.80 -17.20
C ILE A 348 -25.95 8.81 -15.89
N TYR A 349 -25.55 7.95 -14.96
CA TYR A 349 -25.95 7.96 -13.56
C TYR A 349 -24.95 8.80 -12.76
N CYS A 350 -25.42 9.41 -11.68
CA CYS A 350 -24.53 10.02 -10.69
C CYS A 350 -24.95 9.54 -9.30
N TRP A 351 -24.05 8.81 -8.67
CA TRP A 351 -24.08 8.57 -7.24
C TRP A 351 -23.77 9.89 -6.56
N MET A 352 -24.79 10.45 -5.93
CA MET A 352 -24.68 11.64 -5.12
C MET A 352 -24.88 11.23 -3.68
N CYS A 353 -23.83 11.40 -2.88
CA CYS A 353 -23.94 11.21 -1.44
C CYS A 353 -24.72 12.41 -0.87
N LYS A 354 -26.05 12.28 -0.83
CA LYS A 354 -26.98 13.30 -0.31
C LYS A 354 -26.89 13.41 1.22
N ASP A 355 -26.59 12.28 1.86
CA ASP A 355 -26.47 12.14 3.31
C ASP A 355 -25.27 11.24 3.62
N TYR A 356 -24.10 11.86 3.75
CA TYR A 356 -22.85 11.17 4.07
C TYR A 356 -22.83 10.62 5.50
N MET A 357 -23.63 11.20 6.40
CA MET A 357 -23.71 10.76 7.79
C MET A 357 -24.43 9.41 7.89
N ASN A 358 -25.51 9.24 7.11
CA ASN A 358 -26.36 8.05 7.14
C ASN A 358 -26.06 7.00 6.06
N ASN A 359 -24.93 7.11 5.34
CA ASN A 359 -24.50 6.14 4.32
C ASN A 359 -25.52 5.86 3.20
N ASN A 360 -26.47 6.78 2.94
CA ASN A 360 -27.51 6.55 1.95
C ASN A 360 -27.04 6.88 0.53
N PHE A 361 -26.49 5.89 -0.16
CA PHE A 361 -26.06 5.97 -1.56
C PHE A 361 -27.21 5.63 -2.52
N GLU A 362 -28.22 6.49 -2.57
CA GLU A 362 -29.26 6.45 -3.57
C GLU A 362 -28.85 7.20 -4.85
N ASN A 363 -29.25 6.71 -6.03
CA ASN A 363 -29.07 7.40 -7.30
C ASN A 363 -30.07 8.56 -7.44
N HIS A 364 -29.80 9.65 -6.74
CA HIS A 364 -30.61 10.88 -6.78
C HIS A 364 -30.27 11.80 -7.94
N PHE A 365 -29.56 11.35 -9.00
CA PHE A 365 -29.06 12.28 -10.02
C PHE A 365 -30.16 13.11 -10.68
N ASP A 366 -31.24 12.44 -11.13
CA ASP A 366 -32.34 13.12 -11.79
C ASP A 366 -33.13 14.02 -10.80
N GLU A 367 -33.17 13.67 -9.50
CA GLU A 367 -33.75 14.50 -8.45
C GLU A 367 -32.90 15.74 -8.13
N PHE A 368 -31.57 15.60 -8.09
CA PHE A 368 -30.63 16.72 -7.93
C PHE A 368 -30.70 17.68 -9.10
N LEU A 369 -30.69 17.16 -10.33
CA LEU A 369 -30.85 17.93 -11.57
C LEU A 369 -32.16 18.72 -11.53
N THR A 370 -33.26 18.06 -11.15
CA THR A 370 -34.58 18.70 -10.97
C THR A 370 -34.54 19.79 -9.88
N THR A 371 -33.97 19.50 -8.71
CA THR A 371 -33.89 20.41 -7.56
C THR A 371 -33.11 21.69 -7.88
N HIS A 372 -32.05 21.57 -8.68
CA HIS A 372 -31.18 22.68 -9.06
C HIS A 372 -31.54 23.29 -10.43
N SER A 373 -32.62 22.82 -11.07
CA SER A 373 -33.02 23.23 -12.43
C SER A 373 -31.89 23.10 -13.46
N LEU A 374 -31.02 22.10 -13.30
CA LEU A 374 -29.92 21.81 -14.20
C LEU A 374 -30.38 20.83 -15.27
N ALA A 375 -30.17 21.16 -16.55
CA ALA A 375 -30.25 20.15 -17.60
C ALA A 375 -29.09 19.17 -17.43
N LYS A 376 -29.38 17.87 -17.58
CA LYS A 376 -28.40 16.79 -17.49
C LYS A 376 -27.23 17.04 -18.44
N GLU A 377 -27.57 17.38 -19.67
CA GLU A 377 -26.65 17.67 -20.78
C GLU A 377 -25.76 18.88 -20.48
N ASP A 378 -26.30 19.95 -19.87
CA ASP A 378 -25.51 21.14 -19.50
C ASP A 378 -24.53 20.86 -18.37
N LEU A 379 -24.92 20.05 -17.37
CA LEU A 379 -24.02 19.63 -16.30
C LEU A 379 -22.91 18.73 -16.84
N LEU A 380 -23.26 17.75 -17.69
CA LEU A 380 -22.31 16.86 -18.34
C LEU A 380 -21.35 17.62 -19.26
N GLU A 381 -21.84 18.60 -20.00
CA GLU A 381 -21.04 19.45 -20.86
C GLU A 381 -20.16 20.42 -20.04
N THR A 382 -20.62 20.90 -18.89
CA THR A 382 -19.81 21.67 -17.94
C THR A 382 -18.68 20.82 -17.37
N ILE A 383 -18.97 19.58 -16.97
CA ILE A 383 -17.98 18.60 -16.50
C ILE A 383 -16.98 18.28 -17.61
N ARG A 384 -17.42 18.01 -18.84
CA ARG A 384 -16.55 17.80 -20.01
C ARG A 384 -15.64 19.01 -20.25
N LYS A 385 -16.19 20.23 -20.23
CA LYS A 385 -15.45 21.49 -20.40
C LYS A 385 -14.41 21.69 -19.29
N GLU A 386 -14.76 21.46 -18.03
CA GLU A 386 -13.82 21.61 -16.92
C GLU A 386 -12.73 20.53 -16.93
N ILE A 387 -13.03 19.27 -17.30
CA ILE A 387 -12.01 18.24 -17.53
C ILE A 387 -11.05 18.63 -18.67
N VAL A 388 -11.57 19.15 -19.78
CA VAL A 388 -10.75 19.57 -20.94
C VAL A 388 -9.89 20.81 -20.61
N LYS A 389 -10.45 21.76 -19.86
CA LYS A 389 -9.81 23.03 -19.46
C LYS A 389 -8.78 22.83 -18.36
N ASN A 390 -9.17 22.17 -17.27
CA ASN A 390 -8.29 21.79 -16.17
C ASN A 390 -7.71 20.39 -16.45
N LYS A 391 -6.57 20.36 -17.15
CA LYS A 391 -5.71 19.18 -17.44
C LYS A 391 -5.14 18.46 -16.19
N GLN A 392 -5.78 18.64 -15.04
CA GLN A 392 -5.47 18.01 -13.75
C GLN A 392 -6.54 16.99 -13.31
N TYR A 393 -7.72 16.99 -13.94
CA TYR A 393 -8.75 15.97 -13.72
C TYR A 393 -8.62 14.87 -14.77
N ASP A 394 -8.22 13.67 -14.35
CA ASP A 394 -8.33 12.48 -15.20
C ASP A 394 -9.76 11.94 -15.07
N LEU A 395 -10.43 11.74 -16.20
CA LEU A 395 -11.67 10.95 -16.25
C LEU A 395 -11.31 9.50 -15.93
N VAL A 396 -11.71 8.97 -14.76
CA VAL A 396 -11.33 7.61 -14.33
C VAL A 396 -12.30 6.58 -14.93
N PHE A 397 -12.03 6.31 -16.21
CA PHE A 397 -12.40 5.15 -17.03
C PHE A 397 -13.86 4.73 -17.17
N ASP A 398 -14.10 4.03 -18.28
CA ASP A 398 -15.34 3.32 -18.59
C ASP A 398 -15.20 1.83 -18.24
N ILE A 399 -16.25 1.21 -17.73
CA ILE A 399 -16.29 -0.20 -17.35
C ILE A 399 -17.34 -0.91 -18.21
N SER A 400 -17.22 -2.22 -18.43
CA SER A 400 -18.23 -3.03 -19.15
C SER A 400 -19.60 -3.14 -18.45
N SER A 401 -19.74 -2.59 -17.24
CA SER A 401 -20.99 -2.34 -16.52
C SER A 401 -21.40 -0.87 -16.50
N GLY A 402 -20.63 -0.02 -17.20
CA GLY A 402 -20.70 1.44 -17.23
C GLY A 402 -20.70 2.05 -15.84
N VAL A 403 -19.53 2.21 -15.21
CA VAL A 403 -19.29 3.08 -14.05
C VAL A 403 -18.17 4.06 -14.44
N ARG A 404 -18.19 5.33 -13.99
CA ARG A 404 -17.17 6.35 -14.32
C ARG A 404 -16.87 7.24 -13.13
N VAL A 405 -15.69 7.15 -12.51
CA VAL A 405 -15.35 8.06 -11.39
C VAL A 405 -14.74 9.34 -11.94
N ILE A 406 -15.17 10.51 -11.44
CA ILE A 406 -14.53 11.79 -11.77
C ILE A 406 -13.82 12.28 -10.52
N GLY A 407 -12.51 12.39 -10.62
CA GLY A 407 -11.67 12.79 -9.51
C GLY A 407 -10.42 13.49 -10.01
N GLN A 408 -9.86 14.38 -9.20
CA GLN A 408 -8.51 14.85 -9.44
C GLN A 408 -7.57 13.66 -9.20
N ARG A 409 -6.98 13.12 -10.27
CA ARG A 409 -5.84 12.22 -10.11
C ARG A 409 -4.68 13.08 -9.65
N GLN A 410 -4.41 13.07 -8.35
CA GLN A 410 -3.12 13.55 -7.88
C GLN A 410 -2.03 12.82 -8.66
N LYS A 411 -1.05 13.55 -9.19
CA LYS A 411 0.13 12.98 -9.85
C LYS A 411 1.13 12.38 -8.83
N LEU A 412 0.61 11.74 -7.79
CA LEU A 412 1.27 10.61 -7.17
C LEU A 412 1.27 9.50 -8.23
N SER A 413 2.39 9.32 -8.91
CA SER A 413 2.47 8.57 -10.18
C SER A 413 2.43 7.06 -9.99
N HIS A 414 1.32 6.52 -9.47
CA HIS A 414 1.04 5.09 -9.39
C HIS A 414 0.75 4.45 -10.77
N LYS A 415 1.37 4.94 -11.85
CA LYS A 415 1.42 4.26 -13.14
C LYS A 415 2.62 3.32 -13.16
N ILE A 416 2.38 2.08 -12.75
CA ILE A 416 3.13 0.97 -13.36
C ILE A 416 2.78 1.00 -14.84
N ALA A 417 3.76 1.33 -15.69
CA ALA A 417 3.64 1.11 -17.11
C ALA A 417 3.50 -0.40 -17.35
N ILE A 418 2.33 -0.80 -17.88
CA ILE A 418 2.16 -2.08 -18.54
C ILE A 418 2.21 -1.76 -20.03
N ASP A 419 3.38 -2.00 -20.61
CA ASP A 419 3.52 -2.40 -22.01
C ASP A 419 3.79 -3.93 -22.01
#